data_AF-A0A937R0U6-F1
#
_entry.id   AF-A0A937R0U6-F1
#
_cell.length_a   1.000
_cell.length_b   1.000
_cell.length_c   1.000
_cell.angle_alpha   90.00
_cell.angle_beta   90.00
_cell.angle_gamma   90.00
#
_symmetry.space_group_name_H-M   'P 1'
#
loop_
_entity.id
_entity.type
_entity.pdbx_description
1 polymer ?
#
loop_
_entity_poly.entity_id
_entity_poly.type
_entity_poly.pdbx_seq_one_letter_code
_entity_poly.pdbx_strand_id
1 'polypeptide(L)'
;MKKNKKLLFVGFLAMLMIAFLSGPAISADSVTIMGTVTDDYLLTDNDQVYYIGEGEKGDEVTQHVGKKVKLAGMVEEIDEDKIITVTSYEIIGE
;
A
#
# COMPACT_ATOMS: atom_id res chain seq x y z
N MET A 1 44.92 25.43 -27.10
CA MET A 1 43.73 24.66 -26.66
C MET A 1 43.16 25.26 -25.37
N LYS A 2 42.31 26.29 -25.46
CA LYS A 2 41.53 26.78 -24.31
C LYS A 2 40.42 25.77 -24.05
N LYS A 3 40.66 24.82 -23.13
CA LYS A 3 39.70 23.75 -22.80
C LYS A 3 38.36 24.38 -22.42
N ASN A 4 37.29 23.95 -23.09
CA ASN A 4 35.91 24.42 -22.92
C ASN A 4 35.34 23.99 -21.55
N LYS A 5 35.96 24.45 -20.46
CA LYS A 5 35.58 24.09 -19.07
C LYS A 5 34.12 24.42 -18.76
N LYS A 6 33.54 25.43 -19.44
CA LYS A 6 32.12 25.81 -19.33
C LYS A 6 31.18 24.69 -19.80
N LEU A 7 31.55 23.94 -20.84
CA LEU A 7 30.70 22.87 -21.39
C LEU A 7 30.69 21.63 -20.46
N LEU A 8 31.83 21.32 -19.84
CA LEU A 8 31.93 20.28 -18.80
C LEU A 8 31.17 20.67 -17.52
N PHE A 9 31.21 21.95 -17.15
CA PHE A 9 30.50 22.44 -15.96
C PHE A 9 28.98 22.41 -16.15
N VAL A 10 28.49 22.75 -17.34
CA VAL A 10 27.05 22.65 -17.69
C VAL A 10 26.59 21.20 -17.70
N GLY A 11 27.39 20.26 -18.24
CA GLY A 11 27.07 18.84 -18.21
C GLY A 11 26.98 18.27 -16.79
N PHE A 12 27.92 18.64 -15.92
CA PHE A 12 27.91 18.24 -14.51
C PHE A 12 26.69 18.81 -13.75
N LEU A 13 26.36 20.07 -13.99
CA LEU A 13 25.21 20.73 -13.36
C LEU A 13 23.87 20.13 -13.83
N ALA A 14 23.75 19.76 -15.11
CA ALA A 14 22.58 19.08 -15.65
C ALA A 14 22.41 17.68 -15.06
N MET A 15 23.50 16.94 -14.86
CA MET A 15 23.46 15.61 -14.26
C MET A 15 23.04 15.65 -12.78
N LEU A 16 23.41 16.73 -12.07
CA LEU A 16 23.04 16.94 -10.67
C LEU A 16 21.54 17.22 -10.49
N MET A 17 20.88 17.85 -11.47
CA MET A 17 19.41 18.07 -11.43
C MET A 17 18.60 16.78 -11.62
N ILE A 18 19.11 15.81 -12.38
CA ILE A 18 18.41 14.54 -12.61
C ILE A 18 18.37 13.69 -11.32
N ALA A 19 19.38 13.81 -10.46
CA ALA A 19 19.44 13.10 -9.18
C ALA A 19 18.37 13.57 -8.15
N PHE A 20 17.79 14.77 -8.34
CA PHE A 20 16.72 15.27 -7.47
C PHE A 20 15.32 14.82 -7.89
N LEU A 21 15.15 14.19 -9.07
CA LEU A 21 13.87 13.62 -9.51
C LEU A 21 13.61 12.22 -8.96
N SER A 22 14.63 11.55 -8.42
CA SER A 22 14.49 10.32 -7.64
C SER A 22 14.07 10.65 -6.21
N GLY A 23 12.84 11.12 -6.04
CA GLY A 23 12.19 11.13 -4.73
C GLY A 23 12.02 9.70 -4.21
N PRO A 24 12.07 9.47 -2.89
CA PRO A 24 11.71 8.17 -2.35
C PRO A 24 10.27 7.87 -2.78
N ALA A 25 10.05 6.72 -3.42
CA ALA A 25 8.72 6.16 -3.52
C ALA A 25 8.26 5.90 -2.09
N ILE A 26 7.43 6.79 -1.56
CA ILE A 26 6.70 6.57 -0.31
C ILE A 26 5.68 5.49 -0.66
N SER A 27 6.15 4.25 -0.71
CA SER A 27 5.26 3.10 -0.68
C SER A 27 4.64 3.15 0.69
N ALA A 28 3.37 3.54 0.77
CA ALA A 28 2.60 3.32 1.97
C ALA A 28 2.83 1.86 2.40
N ASP A 29 3.30 1.68 3.63
CA ASP A 29 3.68 0.37 4.14
C ASP A 29 2.50 -0.57 3.97
N SER A 30 2.66 -1.55 3.08
CA SER A 30 1.64 -2.57 2.87
C SER A 30 1.60 -3.44 4.11
N VAL A 31 0.51 -3.37 4.87
CA VAL A 31 0.33 -4.17 6.08
C VAL A 31 -0.33 -5.49 5.73
N THR A 32 0.01 -6.53 6.49
CA THR A 32 -0.64 -7.82 6.40
C THR A 32 -1.46 -8.07 7.65
N ILE A 33 -2.75 -8.28 7.49
CA ILE A 33 -3.72 -8.44 8.58
C ILE A 33 -4.39 -9.80 8.44
N MET A 34 -4.51 -10.51 9.56
CA MET A 34 -5.20 -11.79 9.64
C MET A 34 -6.48 -11.63 10.45
N GLY A 35 -7.58 -12.17 9.93
CA GLY A 35 -8.87 -12.07 10.59
C GLY A 35 -9.94 -12.90 9.91
N THR A 36 -11.13 -12.85 10.47
CA THR A 36 -12.34 -13.48 9.93
C THR A 36 -13.13 -12.43 9.16
N VAL A 37 -13.51 -12.77 7.93
CA VAL A 37 -14.36 -11.90 7.12
C VAL A 37 -15.77 -11.89 7.71
N THR A 38 -16.26 -10.69 7.97
CA THR A 38 -17.67 -10.40 8.21
C THR A 38 -18.19 -9.56 7.04
N ASP A 39 -19.51 -9.42 6.87
CA ASP A 39 -20.20 -8.74 5.74
C ASP A 39 -19.36 -7.64 5.06
N ASP A 40 -19.02 -6.56 5.78
CA ASP A 40 -18.27 -5.41 5.25
C ASP A 40 -16.95 -5.13 6.00
N TYR A 41 -16.59 -5.98 6.96
CA TYR A 41 -15.42 -5.75 7.82
C TYR A 41 -14.68 -7.03 8.18
N LEU A 42 -13.38 -6.91 8.43
CA LEU A 42 -12.51 -7.96 8.92
C LEU A 42 -12.39 -7.84 10.44
N LEU A 43 -12.74 -8.91 11.16
CA LEU A 43 -12.49 -9.04 12.60
C LEU A 43 -11.18 -9.81 12.84
N THR A 44 -10.18 -9.13 13.39
CA THR A 44 -8.89 -9.75 13.71
C THR A 44 -8.94 -10.55 15.01
N ASP A 45 -7.95 -11.44 15.22
CA ASP A 45 -7.80 -12.21 16.46
C ASP A 45 -7.55 -11.33 17.70
N ASN A 46 -7.18 -10.06 17.51
CA ASN A 46 -6.94 -9.08 18.59
C ASN A 46 -8.16 -8.19 18.86
N ASP A 47 -9.36 -8.61 18.45
CA ASP A 47 -10.62 -7.85 18.55
C ASP A 47 -10.60 -6.48 17.82
N GLN A 48 -9.65 -6.27 16.90
CA GLN A 48 -9.64 -5.09 16.04
C GLN A 48 -10.51 -5.31 14.81
N VAL A 49 -11.28 -4.28 14.45
CA VAL A 49 -12.14 -4.24 13.27
C VAL A 49 -11.48 -3.38 12.20
N TYR A 50 -11.43 -3.89 10.97
CA TYR A 50 -10.99 -3.15 9.79
C TYR A 50 -12.10 -3.21 8.74
N TYR A 51 -12.56 -2.06 8.28
CA TYR A 51 -13.53 -1.99 7.18
C TYR A 51 -12.85 -2.33 5.87
N ILE A 52 -13.48 -3.19 5.08
CA ILE A 52 -12.96 -3.55 3.77
C ILE A 52 -13.28 -2.39 2.82
N GLY A 53 -12.25 -1.76 2.28
CA GLY A 53 -12.41 -0.69 1.30
C GLY A 53 -12.99 -1.21 -0.01
N GLU A 54 -13.72 -0.35 -0.72
CA GLU A 54 -14.27 -0.67 -2.04
C GLU A 54 -13.15 -1.01 -3.04
N GLY A 55 -13.35 -2.08 -3.81
CA GLY A 55 -12.43 -2.49 -4.85
C GLY A 55 -12.60 -3.95 -5.22
N GLU A 56 -12.12 -4.35 -6.39
CA GLU A 56 -12.31 -5.71 -6.94
C GLU A 56 -11.92 -6.81 -5.93
N LYS A 57 -10.77 -6.65 -5.26
CA LYS A 57 -10.31 -7.59 -4.24
C LYS A 57 -11.08 -7.48 -2.93
N GLY A 58 -11.56 -6.29 -2.57
CA GLY A 58 -12.43 -6.10 -1.41
C GLY A 58 -13.75 -6.85 -1.60
N ASP A 59 -14.38 -6.69 -2.76
CA ASP A 59 -15.63 -7.35 -3.14
C ASP A 59 -15.50 -8.87 -3.22
N GLU A 60 -14.33 -9.38 -3.64
CA GLU A 60 -14.04 -10.82 -3.57
C GLU A 60 -13.92 -11.31 -2.12
N VAL A 61 -13.26 -10.54 -1.26
CA VAL A 61 -13.09 -10.92 0.15
C VAL A 61 -14.42 -10.93 0.89
N THR A 62 -15.29 -9.93 0.68
CA THR A 62 -16.61 -9.88 1.32
C THR A 62 -17.51 -11.05 0.93
N GLN A 63 -17.29 -11.69 -0.23
CA GLN A 63 -17.99 -12.94 -0.61
C GLN A 63 -17.56 -14.17 0.21
N HIS A 64 -16.50 -14.06 1.01
CA HIS A 64 -15.97 -15.12 1.85
C HIS A 64 -16.33 -14.94 3.33
N VAL A 65 -17.51 -14.39 3.63
CA VAL A 65 -18.03 -14.24 5.01
C VAL A 65 -17.90 -15.54 5.79
N GLY A 66 -17.40 -15.43 7.03
CA GLY A 66 -17.17 -16.54 7.94
C GLY A 66 -15.83 -17.24 7.77
N LYS A 67 -15.09 -16.99 6.67
CA LYS A 67 -13.77 -17.58 6.46
C LYS A 67 -12.67 -16.77 7.11
N LYS A 68 -11.62 -17.47 7.54
CA LYS A 68 -10.40 -16.83 8.03
C LYS A 68 -9.48 -16.53 6.85
N VAL A 69 -9.13 -15.25 6.70
CA VAL A 69 -8.32 -14.76 5.59
C VAL A 69 -7.12 -13.96 6.10
N LYS A 70 -6.08 -13.93 5.28
CA LYS A 70 -4.91 -13.09 5.42
C LYS A 70 -4.94 -12.05 4.30
N LEU A 71 -5.18 -10.79 4.65
CA LEU A 71 -5.24 -9.66 3.74
C LEU A 71 -3.90 -8.93 3.74
N ALA A 72 -3.41 -8.57 2.56
CA ALA A 72 -2.31 -7.64 2.38
C ALA A 72 -2.83 -6.40 1.66
N GLY A 73 -2.59 -5.23 2.25
CA GLY A 73 -3.20 -4.00 1.78
C GLY A 73 -2.65 -2.76 2.46
N MET A 74 -3.20 -1.62 2.07
CA MET A 74 -2.93 -0.34 2.72
C MET A 74 -4.06 -0.07 3.71
N VAL A 75 -3.72 0.31 4.94
CA VAL A 75 -4.70 0.76 5.93
C VAL A 75 -4.67 2.27 5.99
N GLU A 76 -5.85 2.87 5.86
CA GLU A 76 -6.10 4.28 6.03
C GLU A 76 -7.03 4.46 7.23
N GLU A 77 -6.75 5.46 8.07
CA GLU A 77 -7.60 5.82 9.20
C GLU A 77 -8.38 7.08 8.84
N ILE A 78 -9.71 6.95 8.70
CA ILE A 78 -10.63 8.02 8.33
C ILE A 78 -11.70 8.10 9.40
N ASP A 79 -11.87 9.26 10.04
CA ASP A 79 -12.91 9.49 11.06
C ASP A 79 -12.92 8.42 12.18
N GLU A 80 -11.73 8.00 12.65
CA GLU A 80 -11.51 6.91 13.64
C GLU A 80 -11.77 5.48 13.13
N ASP A 81 -12.26 5.33 11.90
CA ASP A 81 -12.44 4.03 11.24
C ASP A 81 -11.19 3.63 10.46
N LYS A 82 -10.80 2.36 10.60
CA LYS A 82 -9.67 1.78 9.86
C LYS A 82 -10.17 1.09 8.61
N ILE A 83 -9.87 1.66 7.46
CA ILE A 83 -10.25 1.13 6.15
C ILE A 83 -9.05 0.43 5.54
N ILE A 84 -9.19 -0.83 5.17
CA ILE A 84 -8.17 -1.60 4.47
C ILE A 84 -8.50 -1.68 2.97
N THR A 85 -7.65 -1.08 2.15
CA THR A 85 -7.66 -1.30 0.70
C THR A 85 -6.91 -2.59 0.40
N VAL A 86 -7.65 -3.63 0.00
CA VAL A 86 -7.10 -4.96 -0.23
C VAL A 86 -6.32 -5.00 -1.56
N THR A 87 -5.02 -5.32 -1.48
CA THR A 87 -4.18 -5.56 -2.66
C THR A 87 -4.11 -7.04 -3.00
N SER A 88 -4.08 -7.90 -1.99
CA SER A 88 -4.06 -9.35 -2.13
C SER A 88 -4.69 -10.03 -0.91
N TYR A 89 -5.25 -11.22 -1.10
CA TYR A 89 -5.80 -12.02 -0.01
C TYR A 89 -5.45 -13.50 -0.17
N GLU A 90 -5.39 -14.20 0.95
CA GLU A 90 -5.23 -15.65 1.02
C GLU A 90 -6.22 -16.22 2.04
N ILE A 91 -6.99 -17.24 1.65
CA ILE A 91 -7.89 -17.96 2.56
C ILE A 91 -7.04 -18.99 3.30
N ILE A 92 -7.00 -18.88 4.63
CA ILE A 92 -6.16 -19.73 5.50
C ILE A 92 -6.97 -20.72 6.34
N GLY A 93 -8.30 -20.58 6.37
CA GLY A 93 -9.19 -21.48 7.09
C GLY A 93 -10.66 -21.23 6.80
N GLU A 94 -11.50 -22.16 7.25
CA GLU A 94 -12.96 -22.14 7.17
C GLU A 94 -13.58 -22.17 8.57
#